data_AF-V9FQK9-F1
#
_entry.id   AF-V9FQK9-F1
#
_cell.length_a   1.000
_cell.length_b   1.000
_cell.length_c   1.000
_cell.angle_alpha   90.00
_cell.angle_beta   90.00
_cell.angle_gamma   90.00
#
_symmetry.space_group_name_H-M   'P 1'
#
loop_
_entity.id
_entity.type
_entity.pdbx_description
1 polymer ?
#
loop_
_entity_poly.entity_id
_entity_poly.type
_entity_poly.pdbx_seq_one_letter_code
_entity_poly.pdbx_strand_id
1 'polypeptide(L)'
;MSEGTVRSFDRTGNSAQLHFLRLFFGEERAPEPIEQQQEEYQDAQKQDAMQAKQYLITTSLCQIDLADPRLPDEGSVITLTPTKMRVYRNCVQLDTKLHNITVVTKPLNP
;
A
#
# COMPACT_ATOMS: atom_id res chain seq x y z
N MET A 1 11.71 -12.11 10.67
CA MET A 1 11.91 -12.41 9.24
C MET A 1 11.38 -11.23 8.46
N SER A 2 12.25 -10.52 7.73
CA SER A 2 11.89 -9.33 6.94
C SER A 2 11.31 -9.75 5.59
N GLU A 3 9.99 -9.78 5.46
CA GLU A 3 9.32 -10.14 4.21
C GLU A 3 9.05 -8.91 3.33
N GLY A 4 10.11 -8.36 2.76
CA GLY A 4 10.03 -7.49 1.58
C GLY A 4 9.86 -8.30 0.28
N THR A 5 8.95 -9.27 0.24
CA THR A 5 8.79 -10.14 -0.94
C THR A 5 7.54 -9.76 -1.74
N VAL A 6 7.69 -8.79 -2.64
CA VAL A 6 6.77 -8.62 -3.77
C VAL A 6 6.88 -9.88 -4.65
N ARG A 7 5.89 -10.77 -4.59
CA ARG A 7 5.83 -11.95 -5.46
C ARG A 7 5.19 -11.57 -6.79
N SER A 8 5.97 -11.55 -7.86
CA SER A 8 5.48 -11.48 -9.24
C SER A 8 4.97 -12.85 -9.68
N PHE A 9 3.87 -12.85 -10.42
CA PHE A 9 3.36 -14.05 -11.09
C PHE A 9 3.25 -13.76 -12.59
N ASP A 10 4.18 -14.30 -13.38
CA ASP A 10 3.90 -14.61 -14.78
C ASP A 10 4.47 -16.00 -15.11
N ARG A 11 3.75 -16.72 -15.98
CA ARG A 11 4.05 -18.10 -16.40
C ARG A 11 4.53 -18.17 -17.85
N THR A 12 4.91 -17.04 -18.46
CA THR A 12 4.99 -16.92 -19.93
C THR A 12 6.15 -16.10 -20.48
N GLY A 13 7.05 -15.56 -19.65
CA GLY A 13 8.38 -15.13 -20.12
C GLY A 13 8.38 -14.02 -21.19
N ASN A 14 7.40 -13.11 -21.14
CA ASN A 14 7.30 -11.99 -22.07
C ASN A 14 7.57 -10.68 -21.32
N SER A 15 8.63 -9.97 -21.69
CA SER A 15 9.24 -8.87 -20.94
C SER A 15 8.54 -7.51 -21.11
N ALA A 16 7.22 -7.50 -20.99
CA ALA A 16 6.48 -6.32 -20.58
C ALA A 16 5.81 -6.68 -19.24
N GLN A 17 6.63 -6.77 -18.18
CA GLN A 17 6.15 -7.11 -16.84
C GLN A 17 5.20 -6.02 -16.36
N LEU A 18 3.91 -6.23 -16.56
CA LEU A 18 2.86 -5.43 -15.96
C LEU A 18 2.82 -5.80 -14.48
N HIS A 19 3.47 -5.01 -13.64
CA HIS A 19 3.49 -5.27 -12.20
C HIS A 19 2.16 -4.88 -11.57
N PHE A 20 1.70 -5.73 -10.66
CA PHE A 20 0.66 -5.42 -9.70
C PHE A 20 1.35 -5.01 -8.41
N LEU A 21 1.25 -3.74 -8.04
CA LEU A 21 1.78 -3.24 -6.78
C LEU A 21 0.62 -2.92 -5.84
N ARG A 22 0.70 -3.47 -4.62
CA ARG A 22 -0.24 -3.18 -3.55
C ARG A 22 0.44 -2.31 -2.53
N LEU A 23 -0.10 -1.11 -2.33
CA LEU A 23 0.35 -0.22 -1.27
C LEU A 23 -0.62 -0.30 -0.10
N PHE A 24 -0.08 -0.15 1.09
CA PHE A 24 -0.83 -0.13 2.34
C PHE A 24 -0.58 1.18 3.05
N PHE A 25 -1.62 1.77 3.62
CA PHE A 25 -1.55 3.06 4.29
C PHE A 25 -2.23 2.98 5.66
N GLY A 26 -1.65 3.69 6.63
CA GLY A 26 -2.39 4.18 7.79
C GLY A 26 -3.27 5.37 7.39
N GLU A 27 -4.19 5.75 8.26
CA GLU A 27 -5.04 6.92 8.06
C GLU A 27 -4.44 8.11 8.84
N GLU A 28 -3.90 9.10 8.12
CA GLU A 28 -3.26 10.29 8.72
C GLU A 28 -4.25 11.08 9.59
N ARG A 29 -5.54 11.05 9.27
CA ARG A 29 -6.59 11.80 9.99
C ARG A 29 -7.36 10.95 10.99
N ALA A 30 -6.85 9.77 11.36
CA ALA A 30 -7.48 8.96 12.39
C ALA A 30 -7.42 9.69 13.74
N PRO A 31 -8.36 9.43 14.67
CA PRO A 31 -8.28 9.98 16.01
C PRO A 31 -7.05 9.46 16.78
N GLU A 32 -6.53 8.29 16.44
CA GLU A 32 -5.33 7.69 17.00
C GLU A 32 -4.05 8.23 16.32
N PRO A 33 -2.98 8.53 17.07
CA PRO A 33 -1.66 8.85 16.52
C PRO A 33 -1.11 7.74 15.61
N ILE A 34 -0.23 8.10 14.66
CA ILE A 34 0.33 7.14 13.68
C ILE A 34 1.15 6.04 14.37
N GLU A 35 1.83 6.36 15.47
CA GLU A 35 2.60 5.41 16.27
C GLU A 35 1.67 4.35 16.90
N GLN A 36 0.52 4.77 17.40
CA GLN A 36 -0.49 3.86 17.96
C GLN A 36 -1.09 2.97 16.86
N GLN A 37 -1.44 3.53 15.70
CA GLN A 37 -1.90 2.75 14.55
C GLN A 37 -0.87 1.70 14.12
N GLN A 38 0.42 2.05 14.16
CA GLN A 38 1.52 1.16 13.83
C GLN A 38 1.68 0.02 14.86
N GLU A 39 1.61 0.32 16.15
CA GLU A 39 1.65 -0.68 17.22
C GLU A 39 0.47 -1.66 17.11
N GLU A 40 -0.75 -1.15 16.96
CA GLU A 40 -1.96 -1.96 16.82
C GLU A 40 -1.90 -2.88 15.60
N TYR A 41 -1.42 -2.35 14.46
CA TYR A 41 -1.19 -3.16 13.27
C TYR A 41 -0.14 -4.25 13.49
N GLN A 42 1.00 -3.92 14.11
CA GLN A 42 2.07 -4.89 14.38
C GLN A 42 1.61 -6.00 15.32
N ASP A 43 0.82 -5.65 16.34
CA ASP A 43 0.26 -6.63 17.27
C ASP A 43 -0.81 -7.51 16.62
N ALA A 44 -1.69 -6.93 15.80
CA ALA A 44 -2.63 -7.70 14.99
C ALA A 44 -1.91 -8.63 14.00
N GLN A 45 -0.80 -8.17 13.39
CA GLN A 45 -0.01 -8.95 12.45
C GLN A 45 0.63 -10.18 13.10
N LYS A 46 1.08 -10.08 14.36
CA LYS A 46 1.61 -11.21 15.14
C LYS A 46 0.56 -12.29 15.40
N GLN A 47 -0.71 -11.91 15.47
CA GLN A 47 -1.83 -12.83 15.74
C GLN A 47 -2.37 -13.46 14.44
N ASP A 48 -2.74 -12.63 13.47
CA ASP A 48 -3.26 -13.04 12.17
C ASP A 48 -2.93 -11.98 11.11
N ALA A 49 -1.90 -12.26 10.30
CA ALA A 49 -1.44 -11.37 9.24
C ALA A 49 -2.50 -11.10 8.14
N MET A 50 -3.52 -11.96 8.00
CA MET A 50 -4.62 -11.72 7.07
C MET A 50 -5.67 -10.79 7.65
N GLN A 51 -6.01 -10.93 8.94
CA GLN A 51 -6.92 -9.99 9.61
C GLN A 51 -6.29 -8.63 9.85
N ALA A 52 -4.99 -8.56 10.13
CA ALA A 52 -4.26 -7.30 10.34
C ALA A 52 -4.40 -6.32 9.15
N LYS A 53 -4.67 -6.82 7.94
CA LYS A 53 -4.92 -5.98 6.76
C LYS A 53 -6.17 -5.10 6.87
N GLN A 54 -7.08 -5.38 7.80
CA GLN A 54 -8.25 -4.56 8.06
C GLN A 54 -7.89 -3.20 8.68
N TYR A 55 -6.73 -3.10 9.34
CA TYR A 55 -6.18 -1.86 9.89
C TYR A 55 -5.57 -0.94 8.82
N LEU A 56 -5.46 -1.41 7.57
CA LEU A 56 -4.77 -0.69 6.52
C LEU A 56 -5.72 -0.34 5.38
N ILE A 57 -5.60 0.90 4.89
CA ILE A 57 -6.16 1.27 3.60
C ILE A 57 -5.30 0.62 2.53
N THR A 58 -5.91 -0.19 1.67
CA THR A 58 -5.18 -0.89 0.61
C THR A 58 -5.46 -0.23 -0.74
N THR A 59 -4.44 0.14 -1.50
CA THR A 59 -4.61 0.51 -2.92
C THR A 59 -3.86 -0.44 -3.84
N SER A 60 -4.43 -0.68 -5.02
CA SER A 60 -3.81 -1.52 -6.05
C SER A 60 -3.47 -0.69 -7.27
N LEU A 61 -2.18 -0.68 -7.63
CA LEU A 61 -1.66 -0.10 -8.85
C LEU A 61 -1.45 -1.21 -9.88
N CYS A 62 -2.14 -1.11 -11.01
CA CYS A 62 -2.03 -2.06 -12.12
C CYS A 62 -1.15 -1.48 -13.22
N GLN A 63 -0.42 -2.34 -13.91
CA GLN A 63 0.34 -1.98 -15.13
C GLN A 63 1.38 -0.89 -14.87
N ILE A 64 2.12 -1.00 -13.77
CA ILE A 64 3.16 -0.03 -13.42
C ILE A 64 4.57 -0.56 -13.73
N ASP A 65 5.47 0.36 -14.03
CA ASP A 65 6.91 0.13 -13.99
C ASP A 65 7.39 0.37 -12.54
N LEU A 66 8.08 -0.61 -11.95
CA LEU A 66 8.60 -0.49 -10.59
C LEU A 66 9.74 0.53 -10.48
N ALA A 67 10.37 0.90 -11.59
CA ALA A 67 11.36 1.97 -11.65
C ALA A 67 10.74 3.35 -11.89
N ASP A 68 9.40 3.47 -11.94
CA ASP A 68 8.73 4.76 -12.15
C ASP A 68 9.02 5.72 -10.99
N PRO A 69 9.67 6.87 -11.25
CA PRO A 69 10.10 7.81 -10.19
C PRO A 69 8.92 8.51 -9.48
N ARG A 70 7.68 8.29 -9.94
CA ARG A 70 6.47 8.81 -9.28
C ARG A 70 5.94 7.85 -8.21
N LEU A 71 6.50 6.64 -8.09
CA LEU A 71 6.14 5.74 -7.01
C LEU A 71 6.53 6.36 -5.67
N PRO A 72 5.64 6.33 -4.67
CA PRO A 72 5.97 6.81 -3.34
C PRO A 72 7.00 5.89 -2.69
N ASP A 73 8.02 6.48 -2.06
CA ASP A 73 8.95 5.76 -1.19
C ASP A 73 8.22 5.24 0.05
N GLU A 74 8.73 4.17 0.66
CA GLU A 74 8.22 3.67 1.94
C GLU A 74 8.27 4.76 3.01
N GLY A 75 7.17 4.96 3.73
CA GLY A 75 7.04 6.03 4.74
C GLY A 75 6.63 7.41 4.20
N SER A 76 6.41 7.55 2.89
CA SER A 76 5.89 8.82 2.32
C SER A 76 4.45 9.08 2.78
N VAL A 77 4.12 10.33 3.11
CA VAL A 77 2.72 10.75 3.23
C VAL A 77 2.22 11.09 1.83
N ILE A 78 1.10 10.51 1.44
CA ILE A 78 0.51 10.72 0.13
C ILE A 78 -0.91 11.25 0.23
N THR A 79 -1.30 12.04 -0.75
CA THR A 79 -2.71 12.23 -1.11
C THR A 79 -2.99 11.40 -2.34
N LEU A 80 -4.12 10.69 -2.36
CA LEU A 80 -4.55 9.93 -3.53
C LEU A 80 -6.01 10.23 -3.86
N THR A 81 -6.33 10.29 -5.14
CA THR A 81 -7.72 10.31 -5.61
C THR A 81 -8.10 8.92 -6.13
N PRO A 82 -8.97 8.17 -5.44
CA PRO A 82 -9.37 6.84 -5.89
C PRO A 82 -10.27 6.95 -7.13
N THR A 83 -10.11 6.03 -8.08
CA THR A 83 -11.05 5.85 -9.19
C THR A 83 -12.24 4.99 -8.79
N LYS A 84 -12.04 4.10 -7.81
CA LYS A 84 -13.08 3.25 -7.22
C LYS A 84 -12.75 2.94 -5.78
N MET A 85 -13.78 2.89 -4.92
CA MET A 85 -13.69 2.43 -3.54
C MET A 85 -14.62 1.23 -3.37
N ARG A 86 -14.15 0.21 -2.65
CA ARG A 86 -14.95 -0.97 -2.28
C ARG A 86 -14.49 -1.54 -0.95
N VAL A 87 -15.40 -2.22 -0.26
CA VAL A 87 -15.06 -3.10 0.85
C VAL A 87 -14.94 -4.52 0.33
N TYR A 88 -13.82 -5.19 0.59
CA TYR A 88 -13.62 -6.59 0.24
C TYR A 88 -12.95 -7.32 1.40
N ARG A 89 -13.62 -8.37 1.92
CA ARG A 89 -13.16 -9.13 3.10
C ARG A 89 -12.81 -8.20 4.28
N ASN A 90 -13.71 -7.28 4.60
CA ASN A 90 -13.57 -6.27 5.66
C ASN A 90 -12.38 -5.29 5.49
N CYS A 91 -11.72 -5.29 4.33
CA CYS A 91 -10.66 -4.34 4.01
C CYS A 91 -11.20 -3.25 3.08
N VAL A 92 -10.85 -1.99 3.33
CA VAL A 92 -11.07 -0.91 2.38
C VAL A 92 -10.05 -1.06 1.25
N GLN A 93 -10.56 -1.25 0.03
CA GLN A 93 -9.77 -1.32 -1.18
C GLN A 93 -10.08 -0.14 -2.08
N LEU A 94 -9.03 0.57 -2.42
CA LEU A 94 -9.05 1.65 -3.39
C LEU A 94 -8.40 1.15 -4.69
N ASP A 95 -9.06 1.41 -5.80
CA ASP A 95 -8.42 1.32 -7.11
C ASP A 95 -7.97 2.75 -7.47
N THR A 96 -6.73 2.91 -7.94
CA THR A 96 -6.22 4.21 -8.40
C THR A 96 -5.18 4.05 -9.51
N LYS A 97 -4.82 5.15 -10.16
CA LYS A 97 -3.72 5.22 -11.14
C LYS A 97 -2.56 5.99 -10.53
N LEU A 98 -1.33 5.69 -10.96
CA LEU A 98 -0.14 6.33 -10.41
C LEU A 98 -0.18 7.87 -10.49
N HIS A 99 -0.70 8.44 -11.58
CA HIS A 99 -0.84 9.90 -11.73
C HIS A 99 -1.88 10.55 -10.79
N ASN A 100 -2.69 9.74 -10.09
CA ASN A 100 -3.62 10.23 -9.07
C ASN A 100 -3.03 10.19 -7.65
N ILE A 101 -1.77 9.76 -7.51
CA ILE A 101 -1.03 9.77 -6.24
C ILE A 101 -0.10 10.97 -6.25
N THR A 102 -0.14 11.75 -5.18
CA THR A 102 0.76 12.90 -4.94
C THR A 102 1.45 12.68 -3.60
N VAL A 103 2.78 12.70 -3.61
CA VAL A 103 3.59 12.68 -2.38
C VAL A 103 3.55 14.06 -1.74
N VAL A 104 3.06 14.14 -0.51
CA VAL A 104 2.92 15.38 0.28
C VAL A 104 4.21 15.65 1.05
N THR A 105 4.72 14.62 1.73
CA THR A 105 6.03 14.65 2.38
C THR A 105 6.82 13.42 1.98
N LYS A 106 8.10 13.64 1.68
CA LYS A 106 9.06 12.55 1.54
C LYS A 106 9.30 11.92 2.92
N PRO A 107 9.70 10.63 2.98
CA PRO A 107 9.96 9.97 4.25
C PRO A 107 10.87 10.85 5.10
N LEU A 108 10.46 11.13 6.35
CA LEU A 108 11.41 11.61 7.34
C LEU A 108 12.47 10.52 7.44
N ASN A 109 13.72 10.85 7.10
CA ASN A 109 14.81 9.89 7.17
C ASN A 109 14.76 9.15 8.53
N PRO A 110 14.91 7.82 8.55
CA PRO A 110 15.05 7.07 9.80
C PRO A 110 16.29 7.51 10.58
#